data_AF-A0A0G0ZLZ8-F1
#
_entry.id   AF-A0A0G0ZLZ8-F1
#
_cell.length_a   1.000
_cell.length_b   1.000
_cell.length_c   1.000
_cell.angle_alpha   90.00
_cell.angle_beta   90.00
_cell.angle_gamma   90.00
#
_symmetry.space_group_name_H-M   'P 1'
#
loop_
_entity.id
_entity.type
_entity.pdbx_description
1 polymer ?
#
loop_
_entity_poly.entity_id
_entity_poly.type
_entity_poly.pdbx_seq_one_letter_code
_entity_poly.pdbx_strand_id
1 'polypeptide(L)'
;MKNQSDYIKIFDIETPYLAKEEKVVLDKLVDAAKLVSKVYAKQIQEGFYPADATRKEIEKAASGNPDILSPFTFVGRDEKGGLVAIPYHQKYHDLIVPVARKLNEAAESAVLPRDFQQALVIQAKALLSGEYHKAQMAWMKIKPYSLDIVIGPIERNEDNLFFTKRSYEAWVGILSKDVSERISLLKDTVFSARRQILVSEKVDFMDKVQFRAERVAVFAGMIANYSYTATTLPNDIDLLEKYGSETWIFLPSIRENFKNCQYPVFNAIFAPFFKNSFTKDTLHRGYLLIASFHEIARVLIRYRFAVDRMKEFYPVFNDAAVEALGVKMAGMLLLKDAISQKEMEAILVMFLIRLFDGFLEPEEKKIGFGPLILGNTILMNSLISSGALKITREGISWPNFTKMFIAVSNIADTLEKILAEGTYKDAQDYMNKHSSTAVFKHFIPSLKTLRC
;
A
#
# COMPACT_ATOMS: atom_id res chain seq x y z
N MET A 1 -25.62 10.49 -6.20
CA MET A 1 -24.85 11.04 -7.35
C MET A 1 -23.53 11.57 -6.83
N LYS A 2 -22.43 10.80 -6.93
CA LYS A 2 -21.09 11.26 -6.52
C LYS A 2 -20.56 12.19 -7.62
N ASN A 3 -20.76 13.50 -7.46
CA ASN A 3 -20.08 14.52 -8.24
C ASN A 3 -18.83 14.97 -7.46
N GLN A 4 -17.69 14.32 -7.74
CA GLN A 4 -16.35 14.84 -7.50
C GLN A 4 -15.41 14.20 -8.55
N SER A 5 -15.51 14.71 -9.79
CA SER A 5 -14.72 14.38 -10.99
C SER A 5 -13.85 13.11 -10.96
N ASP A 6 -14.47 11.99 -11.37
CA ASP A 6 -13.89 10.76 -11.90
C ASP A 6 -12.53 10.36 -11.34
N TYR A 7 -12.45 9.84 -10.10
CA TYR A 7 -11.25 9.17 -9.58
C TYR A 7 -9.94 9.94 -9.76
N ILE A 8 -9.97 11.26 -9.55
CA ILE A 8 -8.80 12.14 -9.58
C ILE A 8 -8.72 12.87 -8.25
N LYS A 9 -7.50 12.95 -7.70
CA LYS A 9 -7.19 13.75 -6.53
C LYS A 9 -5.95 14.60 -6.81
N ILE A 10 -6.12 15.92 -6.78
CA ILE A 10 -5.04 16.88 -6.99
C ILE A 10 -4.60 17.37 -5.61
N PHE A 11 -3.29 17.46 -5.41
CA PHE A 11 -2.71 18.00 -4.19
C PHE A 11 -2.02 19.33 -4.48
N ASP A 12 -2.18 20.28 -3.56
CA ASP A 12 -1.44 21.52 -3.61
C ASP A 12 0.04 21.26 -3.29
N ILE A 13 0.89 21.47 -4.29
CA ILE A 13 2.33 21.26 -4.18
C ILE A 13 3.10 22.54 -4.47
N GLU A 14 4.06 22.84 -3.59
CA GLU A 14 5.07 23.85 -3.85
C GLU A 14 6.17 23.26 -4.74
N THR A 15 6.41 23.91 -5.87
CA THR A 15 7.42 23.52 -6.87
C THR A 15 8.53 24.57 -7.08
N PRO A 16 9.04 25.26 -6.03
CA PRO A 16 10.02 26.35 -6.22
C PRO A 16 11.36 25.83 -6.77
N TYR A 17 11.62 24.53 -6.62
CA TYR A 17 12.86 23.88 -7.05
C TYR A 17 12.83 23.36 -8.49
N LEU A 18 11.67 23.38 -9.16
CA LEU A 18 11.55 22.97 -10.56
C LEU A 18 11.83 24.14 -11.50
N ALA A 19 12.67 23.92 -12.50
CA ALA A 19 12.84 24.82 -13.62
C ALA A 19 11.54 25.00 -14.41
N LYS A 20 11.43 26.07 -15.20
CA LYS A 20 10.23 26.35 -15.99
C LYS A 20 9.89 25.21 -16.95
N GLU A 21 10.91 24.64 -17.57
CA GLU A 21 10.80 23.53 -18.52
C GLU A 21 10.39 22.22 -17.83
N GLU A 22 10.87 21.98 -16.61
CA GLU A 22 10.43 20.84 -15.79
C GLU A 22 8.96 20.95 -15.37
N LYS A 23 8.46 22.16 -15.12
CA LYS A 23 7.03 22.40 -14.85
C LYS A 23 6.16 22.07 -16.07
N VAL A 24 6.64 22.38 -17.28
CA VAL A 24 5.93 21.97 -18.52
C VAL A 24 5.88 20.45 -18.65
N VAL A 25 6.95 19.75 -18.27
CA VAL A 25 6.94 18.28 -18.23
C VAL A 25 5.97 17.76 -17.16
N LEU A 26 6.01 18.33 -15.96
CA LEU A 26 5.10 17.99 -14.87
C LEU A 26 3.63 18.10 -15.31
N ASP A 27 3.27 19.20 -15.99
CA ASP A 27 1.91 19.40 -16.49
C ASP A 27 1.49 18.29 -17.48
N LYS A 28 2.39 17.92 -18.42
CA LYS A 28 2.13 16.81 -19.36
C LYS A 28 1.95 15.47 -18.66
N LEU A 29 2.76 15.19 -17.63
CA LEU A 29 2.63 13.98 -16.83
C LEU A 29 1.32 13.96 -16.04
N VAL A 30 0.93 15.09 -15.46
CA VAL A 30 -0.35 15.25 -14.74
C VAL A 30 -1.53 15.04 -15.69
N ASP A 31 -1.46 15.57 -16.91
CA ASP A 31 -2.48 15.34 -17.94
C ASP A 31 -2.59 13.86 -18.32
N ALA A 32 -1.45 13.18 -18.51
CA ALA A 32 -1.42 11.74 -18.76
C ALA A 32 -2.08 10.95 -17.63
N ALA A 33 -1.74 11.25 -16.37
CA ALA A 33 -2.31 10.60 -15.20
C ALA A 33 -3.82 10.83 -15.10
N LYS A 34 -4.31 12.07 -15.26
CA LYS A 34 -5.75 12.37 -15.22
C LYS A 34 -6.55 11.57 -16.23
N LEU A 35 -6.01 11.32 -17.43
CA LEU A 35 -6.70 10.53 -18.46
C LEU A 35 -6.94 9.07 -18.04
N VAL A 36 -6.09 8.50 -17.17
CA VAL A 36 -6.22 7.13 -16.65
C VAL A 36 -7.50 6.93 -15.84
N SER A 37 -7.97 7.98 -15.19
CA SER A 37 -9.19 7.91 -14.39
C SER A 37 -10.41 7.39 -15.16
N LYS A 38 -10.51 7.73 -16.46
CA LYS A 38 -11.59 7.27 -17.35
C LYS A 38 -11.48 5.77 -17.62
N VAL A 39 -10.26 5.25 -17.74
CA VAL A 39 -10.01 3.81 -17.90
C VAL A 39 -10.45 3.07 -16.65
N TYR A 40 -10.03 3.54 -15.48
CA TYR A 40 -10.39 2.94 -14.20
C TYR A 40 -11.91 3.03 -13.93
N ALA A 41 -12.54 4.16 -14.21
CA ALA A 41 -14.00 4.31 -14.10
C ALA A 41 -14.74 3.24 -14.92
N LYS A 42 -14.28 2.98 -16.14
CA LYS A 42 -14.83 1.95 -17.00
C LYS A 42 -14.56 0.53 -16.46
N GLN A 43 -13.38 0.26 -15.92
CA GLN A 43 -13.08 -1.03 -15.27
C GLN A 43 -14.03 -1.32 -14.11
N ILE A 44 -14.27 -0.35 -13.24
CA ILE A 44 -15.15 -0.53 -12.08
C ILE A 44 -16.62 -0.63 -12.50
N GLN A 45 -17.05 0.14 -13.52
CA GLN A 45 -18.42 0.07 -14.03
C GLN A 45 -18.74 -1.30 -14.64
N GLU A 46 -17.81 -1.88 -15.40
CA GLU A 46 -18.02 -3.17 -16.09
C GLU A 46 -17.71 -4.39 -15.21
N GLY A 47 -16.90 -4.22 -14.15
CA GLY A 47 -16.29 -5.32 -13.40
C GLY A 47 -15.18 -6.02 -14.21
N PHE A 48 -14.54 -7.04 -13.62
CA PHE A 48 -13.52 -7.83 -14.33
C PHE A 48 -14.05 -9.13 -14.93
N TYR A 49 -15.21 -9.60 -14.46
CA TYR A 49 -15.87 -10.84 -14.84
C TYR A 49 -17.36 -10.57 -15.05
N PRO A 50 -18.08 -11.40 -15.83
CA PRO A 50 -19.52 -11.25 -15.97
C PRO A 50 -20.22 -11.40 -14.61
N ALA A 51 -21.20 -10.54 -14.33
CA ALA A 51 -21.87 -10.49 -13.03
C ALA A 51 -22.61 -11.80 -12.66
N ASP A 52 -22.96 -12.62 -13.65
CA ASP A 52 -23.61 -13.91 -13.50
C ASP A 52 -22.63 -15.09 -13.48
N ALA A 53 -21.33 -14.85 -13.72
CA ALA A 53 -20.33 -15.91 -13.75
C ALA A 53 -19.97 -16.38 -12.34
N THR A 54 -19.97 -17.70 -12.14
CA THR A 54 -19.56 -18.29 -10.84
C THR A 54 -18.06 -18.50 -10.79
N ARG A 55 -17.47 -18.53 -9.58
CA ARG A 55 -16.05 -18.88 -9.38
C ARG A 55 -15.67 -20.18 -10.11
N LYS A 56 -16.48 -21.24 -9.96
CA LYS A 56 -16.23 -22.55 -10.58
C LYS A 56 -16.26 -22.50 -12.10
N GLU A 57 -17.16 -21.71 -12.68
CA GLU A 57 -17.23 -21.51 -14.12
C GLU A 57 -15.96 -20.84 -14.65
N ILE A 58 -15.49 -19.81 -13.95
CA ILE A 58 -14.26 -19.07 -14.31
C ILE A 58 -13.03 -19.98 -14.16
N GLU A 59 -12.92 -20.76 -13.07
CA GLU A 59 -11.83 -21.72 -12.87
C GLU A 59 -11.80 -22.79 -13.97
N LYS A 60 -12.97 -23.30 -14.36
CA LYS A 60 -13.08 -24.28 -15.46
C LYS A 60 -12.66 -23.66 -16.80
N ALA A 61 -13.09 -22.43 -17.09
CA ALA A 61 -12.69 -21.72 -18.30
C ALA A 61 -11.18 -21.44 -18.31
N ALA A 62 -10.62 -21.03 -17.16
CA ALA A 62 -9.21 -20.74 -17.00
C ALA A 62 -8.30 -21.96 -17.20
N SER A 63 -8.81 -23.16 -16.88
CA SER A 63 -8.08 -24.42 -17.12
C SER A 63 -7.84 -24.68 -18.61
N GLY A 64 -8.76 -24.24 -19.48
CA GLY A 64 -8.61 -24.35 -20.93
C GLY A 64 -8.00 -23.11 -21.59
N ASN A 65 -8.10 -21.94 -20.94
CA ASN A 65 -7.57 -20.67 -21.40
C ASN A 65 -7.02 -19.85 -20.22
N PRO A 66 -5.69 -19.91 -19.95
CA PRO A 66 -5.07 -19.17 -18.85
C PRO A 66 -5.30 -17.65 -18.90
N ASP A 67 -5.59 -17.08 -20.07
CA ASP A 67 -5.86 -15.64 -20.22
C ASP A 67 -7.10 -15.21 -19.45
N ILE A 68 -8.01 -16.13 -19.10
CA ILE A 68 -9.18 -15.85 -18.24
C ILE A 68 -8.75 -15.35 -16.86
N LEU A 69 -7.62 -15.81 -16.32
CA LEU A 69 -7.07 -15.34 -15.04
C LEU A 69 -5.84 -14.45 -15.20
N SER A 70 -5.46 -14.10 -16.44
CA SER A 70 -4.39 -13.14 -16.69
C SER A 70 -4.67 -11.80 -16.01
N PRO A 71 -3.66 -11.13 -15.39
CA PRO A 71 -3.84 -9.86 -14.71
C PRO A 71 -4.33 -8.71 -15.61
N PHE A 72 -4.17 -8.86 -16.92
CA PHE A 72 -4.35 -7.77 -17.90
C PHE A 72 -5.49 -8.02 -18.89
N THR A 73 -6.47 -8.82 -18.49
CA THR A 73 -7.63 -9.18 -19.33
C THR A 73 -8.93 -8.92 -18.60
N PHE A 74 -9.92 -8.44 -19.36
CA PHE A 74 -11.33 -8.43 -18.97
C PHE A 74 -11.96 -9.75 -19.41
N VAL A 75 -12.85 -10.33 -18.61
CA VAL A 75 -13.58 -11.55 -18.99
C VAL A 75 -15.02 -11.19 -19.34
N GLY A 76 -15.43 -11.51 -20.57
CA GLY A 76 -16.80 -11.33 -21.06
C GLY A 76 -17.45 -12.66 -21.44
N ARG A 77 -18.71 -12.60 -21.89
CA ARG A 77 -19.38 -13.72 -22.56
C ARG A 77 -19.36 -13.53 -24.07
N ASP A 78 -19.12 -14.61 -24.81
CA ASP A 78 -19.31 -14.66 -26.26
C ASP A 78 -20.79 -14.88 -26.64
N GLU A 79 -21.08 -14.93 -27.94
CA GLU A 79 -22.44 -15.15 -28.48
C GLU A 79 -23.06 -16.49 -28.05
N LYS A 80 -22.25 -17.48 -27.67
CA LYS A 80 -22.68 -18.80 -27.21
C LYS A 80 -22.77 -18.88 -25.68
N GLY A 81 -22.51 -17.78 -24.98
CA GLY A 81 -22.49 -17.69 -23.52
C GLY A 81 -21.19 -18.16 -22.87
N GLY A 82 -20.17 -18.56 -23.65
CA GLY A 82 -18.86 -18.98 -23.15
C GLY A 82 -18.02 -17.82 -22.64
N LEU A 83 -17.15 -18.07 -21.65
CA LEU A 83 -16.24 -17.05 -21.12
C LEU A 83 -15.05 -16.82 -22.06
N VAL A 84 -14.79 -15.55 -22.39
CA VAL A 84 -13.67 -15.13 -23.24
C VAL A 84 -12.85 -14.04 -22.56
N ALA A 85 -11.52 -14.11 -22.72
CA ALA A 85 -10.59 -13.10 -22.21
C ALA A 85 -10.29 -12.06 -23.29
N ILE A 86 -10.45 -10.78 -22.95
CA ILE A 86 -10.19 -9.63 -23.83
C ILE A 86 -9.04 -8.81 -23.20
N PRO A 87 -7.87 -8.69 -23.86
CA PRO A 87 -6.76 -7.89 -23.34
C PRO A 87 -7.13 -6.43 -23.11
N TYR A 88 -6.66 -5.83 -22.02
CA TYR A 88 -6.98 -4.44 -21.65
C TYR A 88 -6.62 -3.42 -22.74
N HIS A 89 -5.49 -3.61 -23.42
CA HIS A 89 -5.05 -2.70 -24.49
C HIS A 89 -6.02 -2.68 -25.68
N GLN A 90 -6.76 -3.77 -25.91
CA GLN A 90 -7.81 -3.83 -26.93
C GLN A 90 -9.14 -3.30 -26.37
N LYS A 91 -9.53 -3.79 -25.19
CA LYS A 91 -10.80 -3.45 -24.52
C LYS A 91 -10.94 -1.95 -24.25
N TYR A 92 -9.86 -1.29 -23.86
CA TYR A 92 -9.83 0.12 -23.47
C TYR A 92 -9.01 0.99 -24.43
N HIS A 93 -8.75 0.51 -25.64
CA HIS A 93 -7.87 1.14 -26.63
C HIS A 93 -8.10 2.66 -26.77
N ASP A 94 -9.35 3.08 -27.00
CA ASP A 94 -9.68 4.49 -27.26
C ASP A 94 -9.43 5.41 -26.07
N LEU A 95 -9.46 4.86 -24.84
CA LEU A 95 -9.14 5.59 -23.61
C LEU A 95 -7.64 5.61 -23.34
N ILE A 96 -6.92 4.57 -23.79
CA ILE A 96 -5.48 4.41 -23.57
C ILE A 96 -4.64 5.21 -24.58
N VAL A 97 -5.07 5.30 -25.85
CA VAL A 97 -4.33 6.05 -26.89
C VAL A 97 -4.01 7.50 -26.49
N PRO A 98 -4.95 8.28 -25.92
CA PRO A 98 -4.64 9.62 -25.41
C PRO A 98 -3.58 9.63 -24.30
N VAL A 99 -3.59 8.63 -23.42
CA VAL A 99 -2.60 8.48 -22.33
C VAL A 99 -1.20 8.25 -22.92
N ALA A 100 -1.08 7.26 -23.81
CA ALA A 100 0.19 6.93 -24.46
C ALA A 100 0.78 8.11 -25.24
N ARG A 101 -0.08 8.88 -25.94
CA ARG A 101 0.34 10.11 -26.63
C ARG A 101 0.93 11.14 -25.66
N LYS A 102 0.30 11.38 -24.51
CA LYS A 102 0.80 12.35 -23.51
C LYS A 102 2.14 11.93 -22.90
N LEU A 103 2.35 10.63 -22.68
CA LEU A 103 3.65 10.11 -22.25
C LEU A 103 4.74 10.33 -23.31
N ASN A 104 4.43 10.12 -24.59
CA ASN A 104 5.38 10.42 -25.68
C ASN A 104 5.67 11.93 -25.78
N GLU A 105 4.66 12.80 -25.69
CA GLU A 105 4.84 14.26 -25.67
C GLU A 105 5.72 14.71 -24.49
N ALA A 106 5.66 14.04 -23.34
CA ALA A 106 6.54 14.31 -22.21
C ALA A 106 7.97 13.82 -22.48
N ALA A 107 8.11 12.64 -23.10
CA ALA A 107 9.41 12.05 -23.44
C ALA A 107 10.23 12.86 -24.46
N GLU A 108 9.59 13.67 -25.30
CA GLU A 108 10.27 14.58 -26.24
C GLU A 108 11.01 15.74 -25.54
N SER A 109 10.78 15.93 -24.24
CA SER A 109 11.37 17.04 -23.50
C SER A 109 12.86 16.85 -23.26
N ALA A 110 13.67 17.74 -23.85
CA ALA A 110 15.13 17.69 -23.76
C ALA A 110 15.68 17.88 -22.33
N VAL A 111 14.87 18.38 -21.38
CA VAL A 111 15.29 18.51 -19.97
C VAL A 111 15.19 17.20 -19.19
N LEU A 112 14.49 16.19 -19.71
CA LEU A 112 14.46 14.87 -19.09
C LEU A 112 15.75 14.09 -19.39
N PRO A 113 16.28 13.32 -18.42
CA PRO A 113 17.33 12.35 -18.68
C PRO A 113 16.93 11.31 -19.74
N ARG A 114 17.87 10.87 -20.57
CA ARG A 114 17.59 9.98 -21.73
C ARG A 114 16.93 8.66 -21.37
N ASP A 115 17.33 8.05 -20.26
CA ASP A 115 16.74 6.82 -19.75
C ASP A 115 15.32 7.02 -19.22
N PHE A 116 15.02 8.18 -18.61
CA PHE A 116 13.64 8.53 -18.24
C PHE A 116 12.77 8.76 -19.49
N GLN A 117 13.26 9.50 -20.49
CA GLN A 117 12.56 9.63 -21.78
C GLN A 117 12.26 8.25 -22.39
N GLN A 118 13.26 7.36 -22.42
CA GLN A 118 13.09 6.00 -22.92
C GLN A 118 12.07 5.20 -22.11
N ALA A 119 12.07 5.32 -20.79
CA ALA A 119 11.09 4.65 -19.93
C ALA A 119 9.65 5.13 -20.20
N LEU A 120 9.44 6.42 -20.43
CA LEU A 120 8.14 6.97 -20.84
C LEU A 120 7.66 6.40 -22.18
N VAL A 121 8.55 6.30 -23.17
CA VAL A 121 8.22 5.71 -24.49
C VAL A 121 7.89 4.22 -24.36
N ILE A 122 8.66 3.48 -23.56
CA ILE A 122 8.38 2.05 -23.30
C ILE A 122 7.03 1.89 -22.61
N GLN A 123 6.73 2.72 -21.61
CA GLN A 123 5.46 2.73 -20.91
C GLN A 123 4.30 3.03 -21.87
N ALA A 124 4.42 4.06 -22.71
CA ALA A 124 3.44 4.41 -23.74
C ALA A 124 3.18 3.25 -24.70
N LYS A 125 4.23 2.57 -25.16
CA LYS A 125 4.12 1.40 -26.03
C LYS A 125 3.42 0.23 -25.33
N ALA A 126 3.78 -0.06 -24.07
CA ALA A 126 3.20 -1.15 -23.31
C ALA A 126 1.71 -0.96 -23.04
N LEU A 127 1.26 0.28 -22.83
CA LEU A 127 -0.17 0.61 -22.74
C LEU A 127 -0.93 0.17 -24.00
N LEU A 128 -0.33 0.34 -25.19
CA LEU A 128 -0.94 0.00 -26.48
C LEU A 128 -0.76 -1.46 -26.90
N SER A 129 0.30 -2.14 -26.45
CA SER A 129 0.60 -3.53 -26.82
C SER A 129 0.21 -4.56 -25.75
N GLY A 130 -0.07 -4.12 -24.52
CA GLY A 130 -0.29 -4.99 -23.37
C GLY A 130 0.98 -5.53 -22.72
N GLU A 131 2.17 -5.07 -23.11
CA GLU A 131 3.47 -5.54 -22.60
C GLU A 131 3.84 -4.91 -21.23
N TYR A 132 2.90 -4.85 -20.29
CA TYR A 132 3.06 -4.12 -19.02
C TYR A 132 4.24 -4.61 -18.17
N HIS A 133 4.54 -5.92 -18.18
CA HIS A 133 5.71 -6.47 -17.48
C HIS A 133 7.02 -5.91 -18.02
N LYS A 134 7.13 -5.70 -19.35
CA LYS A 134 8.34 -5.11 -19.95
C LYS A 134 8.53 -3.67 -19.51
N ALA A 135 7.44 -2.91 -19.43
CA ALA A 135 7.51 -1.53 -18.94
C ALA A 135 7.86 -1.45 -17.46
N GLN A 136 7.28 -2.31 -16.61
CA GLN A 136 7.66 -2.40 -15.20
C GLN A 136 9.16 -2.71 -15.03
N MET A 137 9.69 -3.67 -15.79
CA MET A 137 11.13 -3.99 -15.77
C MET A 137 12.02 -2.84 -16.27
N ALA A 138 11.55 -2.03 -17.22
CA ALA A 138 12.28 -0.86 -17.69
C ALA A 138 12.28 0.24 -16.63
N TRP A 139 11.14 0.43 -15.96
CA TRP A 139 10.97 1.40 -14.88
C TRP A 139 11.88 1.09 -13.68
N MET A 140 11.97 -0.18 -13.26
CA MET A 140 12.84 -0.59 -12.15
C MET A 140 14.35 -0.35 -12.40
N LYS A 141 14.75 0.03 -13.61
CA LYS A 141 16.16 0.27 -13.98
C LYS A 141 16.55 1.75 -14.00
N ILE A 142 15.60 2.67 -14.01
CA ILE A 142 15.92 4.09 -14.04
C ILE A 142 16.35 4.58 -12.65
N LYS A 143 17.11 5.67 -12.62
CA LYS A 143 17.50 6.32 -11.35
C LYS A 143 16.32 7.14 -10.79
N PRO A 144 16.30 7.41 -9.47
CA PRO A 144 15.32 8.33 -8.91
C PRO A 144 15.61 9.78 -9.35
N TYR A 145 14.77 10.29 -10.27
CA TYR A 145 14.85 11.67 -10.79
C TYR A 145 14.00 12.66 -10.01
N SER A 146 14.12 13.97 -10.26
CA SER A 146 13.28 14.96 -9.56
C SER A 146 11.79 14.76 -9.81
N LEU A 147 11.40 14.45 -11.05
CA LEU A 147 10.04 14.10 -11.45
C LEU A 147 9.89 12.58 -11.53
N ASP A 148 8.71 12.08 -11.21
CA ASP A 148 8.35 10.67 -11.34
C ASP A 148 6.91 10.50 -11.81
N ILE A 149 6.64 9.40 -12.50
CA ILE A 149 5.28 8.98 -12.85
C ILE A 149 5.17 7.47 -12.84
N VAL A 150 4.24 6.94 -12.05
CA VAL A 150 3.84 5.54 -12.19
C VAL A 150 2.44 5.52 -12.77
N ILE A 151 2.23 4.71 -13.82
CA ILE A 151 1.02 4.75 -14.63
C ILE A 151 0.73 3.40 -15.31
N GLY A 152 -0.50 2.89 -15.19
CA GLY A 152 -0.95 1.68 -15.88
C GLY A 152 -1.73 0.72 -14.97
N PRO A 153 -1.97 -0.54 -15.40
CA PRO A 153 -2.59 -1.56 -14.57
C PRO A 153 -1.59 -2.16 -13.58
N ILE A 154 -1.76 -1.86 -12.29
CA ILE A 154 -0.73 -2.13 -11.26
C ILE A 154 -1.28 -3.01 -10.14
N GLU A 155 -2.23 -2.49 -9.36
CA GLU A 155 -2.72 -3.17 -8.15
C GLU A 155 -3.92 -4.08 -8.41
N ARG A 156 -4.08 -5.10 -7.57
CA ARG A 156 -5.05 -6.19 -7.75
C ARG A 156 -6.26 -6.14 -6.81
N ASN A 157 -6.33 -5.10 -5.96
CA ASN A 157 -7.26 -5.02 -4.85
C ASN A 157 -8.75 -4.93 -5.25
N GLU A 158 -9.04 -4.49 -6.47
CA GLU A 158 -10.42 -4.43 -6.97
C GLU A 158 -10.95 -5.80 -7.41
N ASP A 159 -10.07 -6.78 -7.64
CA ASP A 159 -10.49 -8.16 -7.93
C ASP A 159 -10.80 -8.91 -6.64
N ASN A 160 -12.03 -8.75 -6.19
CA ASN A 160 -12.54 -9.43 -5.00
C ASN A 160 -12.78 -10.94 -5.19
N LEU A 161 -12.64 -11.48 -6.41
CA LEU A 161 -12.90 -12.89 -6.69
C LEU A 161 -11.62 -13.70 -6.72
N PHE A 162 -10.65 -13.34 -7.55
CA PHE A 162 -9.40 -14.10 -7.68
C PHE A 162 -8.17 -13.33 -7.22
N PHE A 163 -8.29 -12.03 -6.96
CA PHE A 163 -7.16 -11.17 -6.59
C PHE A 163 -6.02 -11.24 -7.63
N THR A 164 -6.36 -11.35 -8.92
CA THR A 164 -5.41 -11.43 -10.04
C THR A 164 -5.50 -10.24 -10.97
N LYS A 165 -6.71 -9.70 -11.22
CA LYS A 165 -6.94 -8.64 -12.20
C LYS A 165 -6.41 -7.30 -11.71
N ARG A 166 -5.68 -6.58 -12.57
CA ARG A 166 -5.03 -5.31 -12.21
C ARG A 166 -5.86 -4.10 -12.61
N SER A 167 -5.91 -3.12 -11.72
CA SER A 167 -6.62 -1.86 -11.91
C SER A 167 -5.69 -0.78 -12.43
N TYR A 168 -6.22 0.03 -13.32
CA TYR A 168 -5.54 1.21 -13.82
C TYR A 168 -5.42 2.27 -12.73
N GLU A 169 -4.22 2.78 -12.56
CA GLU A 169 -3.93 3.90 -11.68
C GLU A 169 -2.76 4.71 -12.21
N ALA A 170 -2.62 5.92 -11.70
CA ALA A 170 -1.46 6.75 -11.92
C ALA A 170 -1.21 7.72 -10.76
N TRP A 171 0.06 8.05 -10.55
CA TRP A 171 0.45 9.21 -9.77
C TRP A 171 1.63 9.92 -10.41
N VAL A 172 1.74 11.22 -10.12
CA VAL A 172 2.88 12.04 -10.52
C VAL A 172 3.46 12.69 -9.29
N GLY A 173 4.76 12.49 -9.07
CA GLY A 173 5.45 12.89 -7.86
C GLY A 173 6.69 13.72 -8.12
N ILE A 174 7.04 14.52 -7.12
CA ILE A 174 8.29 15.26 -7.06
C ILE A 174 9.10 14.75 -5.86
N LEU A 175 10.35 14.38 -6.09
CA LEU A 175 11.24 13.85 -5.05
C LEU A 175 11.41 14.85 -3.90
N SER A 176 11.13 14.42 -2.67
CA SER A 176 11.55 15.11 -1.45
C SER A 176 12.87 14.52 -0.98
N LYS A 177 13.98 15.06 -1.46
CA LYS A 177 15.33 14.51 -1.21
C LYS A 177 15.64 14.34 0.28
N ASP A 178 15.32 15.36 1.08
CA ASP A 178 15.53 15.38 2.53
C ASP A 178 14.79 14.25 3.27
N VAL A 179 13.52 14.03 2.93
CA VAL A 179 12.71 12.99 3.56
C VAL A 179 13.13 11.61 3.06
N SER A 180 13.42 11.46 1.76
CA SER A 180 13.93 10.22 1.17
C SER A 180 15.26 9.79 1.80
N GLU A 181 16.20 10.72 1.99
CA GLU A 181 17.49 10.46 2.64
C GLU A 181 17.31 10.04 4.10
N ARG A 182 16.42 10.73 4.83
CA ARG A 182 16.10 10.36 6.22
C ARG A 182 15.54 8.94 6.31
N ILE A 183 14.58 8.59 5.46
CA ILE A 183 13.96 7.25 5.46
C ILE A 183 14.98 6.19 5.04
N SER A 184 15.83 6.49 4.06
CA SER A 184 16.91 5.60 3.63
C SER A 184 17.91 5.32 4.75
N LEU A 185 18.30 6.34 5.52
CA LEU A 185 19.17 6.16 6.69
C LEU A 185 18.53 5.26 7.75
N LEU A 186 17.23 5.41 8.01
CA LEU A 186 16.49 4.56 8.94
C LEU A 186 16.44 3.11 8.43
N LYS A 187 16.13 2.90 7.14
CA LYS A 187 16.19 1.58 6.49
C LYS A 187 17.57 0.94 6.63
N ASP A 188 18.64 1.65 6.29
CA ASP A 188 20.00 1.12 6.32
C ASP A 188 20.43 0.76 7.75
N THR A 189 20.02 1.57 8.73
CA THR A 189 20.21 1.26 10.15
C THR A 189 19.48 -0.05 10.52
N VAL A 190 18.24 -0.23 10.05
CA VAL A 190 17.47 -1.47 10.27
C VAL A 190 18.15 -2.67 9.61
N PHE A 191 18.59 -2.52 8.36
CA PHE A 191 19.18 -3.61 7.59
C PHE A 191 20.55 -4.02 8.15
N SER A 192 21.37 -3.06 8.56
CA SER A 192 22.70 -3.32 9.12
C SER A 192 22.66 -4.04 10.48
N ALA A 193 21.63 -3.78 11.28
CA ALA A 193 21.47 -4.36 12.60
C ALA A 193 20.65 -5.65 12.62
N ARG A 194 20.05 -6.02 11.47
CA ARG A 194 19.36 -7.29 11.31
C ARG A 194 20.37 -8.43 11.42
N ARG A 195 20.16 -9.32 12.41
CA ARG A 195 20.88 -10.59 12.44
C ARG A 195 20.44 -11.42 11.23
N GLN A 196 21.37 -12.09 10.53
CA GLN A 196 21.10 -13.06 9.45
C GLN A 196 20.36 -14.34 9.94
N ILE A 197 19.62 -14.24 11.04
CA ILE A 197 19.07 -15.36 11.78
C ILE A 197 17.61 -15.53 11.36
N LEU A 198 17.42 -16.46 10.41
CA LEU A 198 16.33 -17.45 10.28
C LEU A 198 15.66 -17.53 8.89
N VAL A 199 15.73 -18.77 8.38
CA VAL A 199 15.02 -19.43 7.28
C VAL A 199 15.55 -19.15 5.87
N SER A 200 16.02 -20.22 5.21
CA SER A 200 16.54 -20.27 3.83
C SER A 200 15.53 -19.86 2.75
N GLU A 201 14.29 -19.55 3.12
CA GLU A 201 13.20 -19.22 2.20
C GLU A 201 12.94 -17.71 2.08
N LYS A 202 13.68 -16.87 2.83
CA LYS A 202 13.62 -15.42 2.65
C LYS A 202 14.26 -15.03 1.33
N VAL A 203 13.54 -14.19 0.61
CA VAL A 203 13.92 -13.67 -0.70
C VAL A 203 15.08 -12.68 -0.52
N ASP A 204 16.18 -12.86 -1.25
CA ASP A 204 17.40 -12.04 -1.08
C ASP A 204 17.49 -10.92 -2.14
N PHE A 205 17.23 -9.69 -1.69
CA PHE A 205 17.27 -8.48 -2.52
C PHE A 205 17.52 -7.20 -1.69
N MET A 206 18.00 -7.33 -0.45
CA MET A 206 18.06 -6.21 0.50
C MET A 206 18.99 -5.08 0.03
N ASP A 207 19.99 -5.41 -0.79
CA ASP A 207 20.92 -4.48 -1.43
C ASP A 207 20.27 -3.64 -2.55
N LYS A 208 19.07 -4.04 -3.03
CA LYS A 208 18.33 -3.41 -4.13
C LYS A 208 17.03 -2.74 -3.67
N VAL A 209 16.89 -2.46 -2.38
CA VAL A 209 15.70 -1.79 -1.83
C VAL A 209 15.90 -0.27 -1.80
N GLN A 210 15.04 0.44 -2.51
CA GLN A 210 15.03 1.90 -2.63
C GLN A 210 13.77 2.51 -2.01
N PHE A 211 13.92 3.72 -1.46
CA PHE A 211 12.83 4.49 -0.86
C PHE A 211 12.84 5.91 -1.39
N ARG A 212 11.64 6.39 -1.70
CA ARG A 212 11.40 7.68 -2.29
C ARG A 212 10.17 8.33 -1.66
N ALA A 213 10.38 9.41 -0.94
CA ALA A 213 9.31 10.28 -0.48
C ALA A 213 8.98 11.31 -1.56
N GLU A 214 7.68 11.51 -1.79
CA GLU A 214 7.20 12.38 -2.87
C GLU A 214 6.22 13.44 -2.39
N ARG A 215 6.38 14.63 -2.97
CA ARG A 215 5.35 15.65 -3.07
C ARG A 215 4.51 15.32 -4.29
N VAL A 216 3.46 14.53 -4.09
CA VAL A 216 2.55 14.09 -5.16
C VAL A 216 1.75 15.27 -5.69
N ALA A 217 1.70 15.46 -7.01
CA ALA A 217 0.87 16.46 -7.68
C ALA A 217 -0.55 15.95 -7.90
N VAL A 218 -0.68 14.70 -8.34
CA VAL A 218 -1.97 14.08 -8.68
C VAL A 218 -1.95 12.58 -8.40
N PHE A 219 -3.10 12.06 -7.93
CA PHE A 219 -3.51 10.67 -7.99
C PHE A 219 -4.66 10.52 -8.99
N ALA A 220 -4.66 9.45 -9.77
CA ALA A 220 -5.72 9.13 -10.71
C ALA A 220 -5.99 7.62 -10.77
N GLY A 221 -7.24 7.22 -11.00
CA GLY A 221 -7.64 5.82 -11.03
C GLY A 221 -7.70 5.20 -9.63
N MET A 222 -7.27 3.94 -9.49
CA MET A 222 -7.42 3.17 -8.24
C MET A 222 -6.80 3.89 -7.03
N ILE A 223 -5.57 4.37 -7.13
CA ILE A 223 -4.88 5.07 -6.04
C ILE A 223 -5.64 6.32 -5.54
N ALA A 224 -6.41 7.01 -6.39
CA ALA A 224 -7.22 8.14 -5.96
C ALA A 224 -8.45 7.70 -5.13
N ASN A 225 -8.99 6.50 -5.40
CA ASN A 225 -10.13 5.94 -4.68
C ASN A 225 -9.77 5.50 -3.25
N TYR A 226 -8.55 5.01 -3.03
CA TYR A 226 -8.08 4.56 -1.71
C TYR A 226 -7.19 5.57 -0.99
N SER A 227 -6.55 6.50 -1.72
CA SER A 227 -5.61 7.47 -1.16
C SER A 227 -4.53 6.83 -0.28
N TYR A 228 -3.81 5.83 -0.81
CA TYR A 228 -2.73 5.18 -0.08
C TYR A 228 -1.68 6.19 0.42
N THR A 229 -1.05 5.88 1.55
CA THR A 229 0.03 6.68 2.15
C THR A 229 1.40 6.28 1.61
N ALA A 230 1.51 5.04 1.13
CA ALA A 230 2.71 4.49 0.52
C ALA A 230 2.39 3.30 -0.38
N THR A 231 3.31 2.93 -1.26
CA THR A 231 3.28 1.67 -2.00
C THR A 231 4.69 1.17 -2.27
N THR A 232 4.85 -0.16 -2.42
CA THR A 232 6.11 -0.82 -2.76
C THR A 232 5.91 -1.70 -3.98
N LEU A 233 6.71 -1.50 -5.03
CA LEU A 233 6.64 -2.29 -6.27
C LEU A 233 8.02 -2.85 -6.65
N PRO A 234 8.08 -3.98 -7.39
CA PRO A 234 6.97 -4.86 -7.77
C PRO A 234 6.48 -5.74 -6.61
N ASN A 235 5.28 -6.33 -6.76
CA ASN A 235 4.75 -7.32 -5.82
C ASN A 235 5.22 -8.76 -6.12
N ASP A 236 5.75 -9.01 -7.31
CA ASP A 236 6.20 -10.33 -7.77
C ASP A 236 7.57 -10.69 -7.18
N ILE A 237 7.68 -11.87 -6.57
CA ILE A 237 8.90 -12.31 -5.84
C ILE A 237 10.10 -12.48 -6.77
N ASP A 238 9.90 -13.02 -7.97
CA ASP A 238 11.01 -13.26 -8.90
C ASP A 238 11.52 -11.93 -9.49
N LEU A 239 10.61 -10.96 -9.70
CA LEU A 239 11.00 -9.60 -10.05
C LEU A 239 11.72 -8.88 -8.89
N LEU A 240 11.28 -9.07 -7.64
CA LEU A 240 11.93 -8.53 -6.46
C LEU A 240 13.38 -9.02 -6.32
N GLU A 241 13.64 -10.32 -6.47
CA GLU A 241 15.02 -10.86 -6.42
C GLU A 241 15.91 -10.28 -7.50
N LYS A 242 15.35 -10.17 -8.71
CA LYS A 242 16.12 -9.77 -9.87
C LYS A 242 16.42 -8.27 -9.86
N TYR A 243 15.42 -7.45 -9.60
CA TYR A 243 15.47 -5.99 -9.78
C TYR A 243 15.39 -5.19 -8.48
N GLY A 244 15.07 -5.81 -7.36
CA GLY A 244 14.81 -5.12 -6.11
C GLY A 244 13.41 -4.52 -6.03
N SER A 245 13.25 -3.56 -5.13
CA SER A 245 11.98 -2.87 -4.89
C SER A 245 12.18 -1.37 -4.78
N GLU A 246 11.22 -0.61 -5.29
CA GLU A 246 11.08 0.82 -5.06
C GLU A 246 9.87 1.05 -4.15
N THR A 247 10.03 1.87 -3.12
CA THR A 247 8.97 2.26 -2.20
C THR A 247 8.68 3.75 -2.33
N TRP A 248 7.44 4.10 -2.62
CA TRP A 248 6.97 5.48 -2.64
C TRP A 248 6.25 5.83 -1.35
N ILE A 249 6.62 6.95 -0.72
CA ILE A 249 5.97 7.52 0.45
C ILE A 249 5.28 8.83 0.04
N PHE A 250 3.97 8.89 0.13
CA PHE A 250 3.16 9.98 -0.41
C PHE A 250 2.87 11.06 0.63
N LEU A 251 3.73 12.09 0.71
CA LEU A 251 3.68 13.09 1.78
C LEU A 251 2.35 13.87 1.86
N PRO A 252 1.73 14.32 0.74
CA PRO A 252 0.43 14.98 0.79
C PRO A 252 -0.68 14.04 1.29
N SER A 253 -0.65 12.78 0.85
CA SER A 253 -1.62 11.76 1.28
C SER A 253 -1.53 11.48 2.77
N ILE A 254 -0.30 11.29 3.30
CA ILE A 254 -0.04 11.14 4.75
C ILE A 254 -0.58 12.34 5.54
N ARG A 255 -0.31 13.56 5.06
CA ARG A 255 -0.75 14.79 5.72
C ARG A 255 -2.27 14.88 5.80
N GLU A 256 -2.96 14.61 4.70
CA GLU A 256 -4.42 14.64 4.65
C GLU A 256 -5.07 13.53 5.47
N ASN A 257 -4.59 12.29 5.34
CA ASN A 257 -5.10 11.16 6.13
C ASN A 257 -4.89 11.42 7.62
N PHE A 258 -3.73 11.95 8.01
CA PHE A 258 -3.49 12.34 9.39
C PHE A 258 -4.48 13.40 9.88
N LYS A 259 -4.69 14.47 9.10
CA LYS A 259 -5.57 15.58 9.47
C LYS A 259 -7.03 15.15 9.58
N ASN A 260 -7.51 14.35 8.62
CA ASN A 260 -8.93 14.07 8.44
C ASN A 260 -9.37 12.76 9.09
N CYS A 261 -8.46 11.82 9.32
CA CYS A 261 -8.77 10.50 9.88
C CYS A 261 -8.01 10.24 11.19
N GLN A 262 -6.67 10.15 11.14
CA GLN A 262 -5.89 9.66 12.28
C GLN A 262 -5.97 10.57 13.52
N TYR A 263 -5.89 11.88 13.34
CA TYR A 263 -5.94 12.83 14.45
C TYR A 263 -7.35 12.93 15.08
N PRO A 264 -8.45 12.92 14.30
CA PRO A 264 -9.78 12.73 14.87
C PRO A 264 -9.94 11.42 15.65
N VAL A 265 -9.40 10.30 15.16
CA VAL A 265 -9.43 9.01 15.88
C VAL A 265 -8.66 9.10 17.20
N PHE A 266 -7.46 9.70 17.20
CA PHE A 266 -6.71 9.98 18.43
C PHE A 266 -7.56 10.71 19.46
N ASN A 267 -8.30 11.74 19.04
CA ASN A 267 -9.14 12.53 19.93
C ASN A 267 -10.34 11.74 20.47
N ALA A 268 -10.84 10.76 19.71
CA ALA A 268 -12.01 9.94 20.03
C ALA A 268 -11.69 8.72 20.91
N ILE A 269 -10.49 8.13 20.80
CA ILE A 269 -10.17 6.86 21.49
C ILE A 269 -9.32 7.02 22.75
N PHE A 270 -8.66 8.16 22.97
CA PHE A 270 -7.82 8.41 24.15
C PHE A 270 -8.45 9.37 25.17
N ALA A 271 -8.21 9.09 26.46
CA ALA A 271 -8.68 9.91 27.56
C ALA A 271 -8.07 11.34 27.55
N PRO A 272 -8.79 12.38 28.04
CA PRO A 272 -8.36 13.79 27.98
C PRO A 272 -6.93 14.07 28.46
N PHE A 273 -6.53 13.52 29.60
CA PHE A 273 -5.18 13.75 30.15
C PHE A 273 -4.06 13.26 29.22
N PHE A 274 -4.25 12.12 28.55
CA PHE A 274 -3.26 11.58 27.62
C PHE A 274 -3.08 12.45 26.38
N LYS A 275 -4.18 13.04 25.89
CA LYS A 275 -4.17 13.88 24.69
C LYS A 275 -3.25 15.10 24.82
N ASN A 276 -3.13 15.65 26.02
CA ASN A 276 -2.29 16.81 26.31
C ASN A 276 -0.78 16.50 26.28
N SER A 277 -0.38 15.22 26.32
CA SER A 277 1.03 14.80 26.29
C SER A 277 1.64 14.78 24.88
N PHE A 278 0.85 15.06 23.84
CA PHE A 278 1.29 15.03 22.45
C PHE A 278 0.83 16.26 21.69
N THR A 279 1.76 16.92 21.01
CA THR A 279 1.42 17.93 20.01
C THR A 279 0.96 17.25 18.72
N LYS A 280 0.12 17.95 17.94
CA LYS A 280 -0.32 17.48 16.62
C LYS A 280 0.85 17.17 15.68
N ASP A 281 1.90 18.00 15.74
CA ASP A 281 3.12 17.86 14.94
C ASP A 281 3.94 16.61 15.32
N THR A 282 4.06 16.31 16.62
CA THR A 282 4.70 15.06 17.08
C THR A 282 3.93 13.82 16.63
N LEU A 283 2.61 13.83 16.67
CA LEU A 283 1.80 12.71 16.16
C LEU A 283 1.90 12.57 14.64
N HIS A 284 1.93 13.68 13.90
CA HIS A 284 2.13 13.65 12.45
C HIS A 284 3.49 13.04 12.08
N ARG A 285 4.57 13.41 12.79
CA ARG A 285 5.88 12.75 12.64
C ARG A 285 5.82 11.27 12.97
N GLY A 286 5.17 10.90 14.07
CA GLY A 286 4.95 9.50 14.43
C GLY A 286 4.20 8.73 13.33
N TYR A 287 3.23 9.36 12.68
CA TYR A 287 2.44 8.76 11.61
C TYR A 287 3.27 8.53 10.34
N LEU A 288 4.07 9.54 9.95
CA LEU A 288 5.03 9.39 8.86
C LEU A 288 6.00 8.23 9.12
N LEU A 289 6.58 8.18 10.33
CA LEU A 289 7.54 7.13 10.69
C LEU A 289 6.91 5.74 10.67
N ILE A 290 5.75 5.53 11.29
CA ILE A 290 5.10 4.20 11.27
C ILE A 290 4.64 3.82 9.86
N ALA A 291 4.22 4.77 9.03
CA ALA A 291 3.91 4.52 7.61
C ALA A 291 5.15 4.07 6.83
N SER A 292 6.31 4.70 7.07
CA SER A 292 7.57 4.27 6.46
C SER A 292 8.05 2.92 7.00
N PHE A 293 7.93 2.67 8.31
CA PHE A 293 8.35 1.41 8.94
C PHE A 293 7.50 0.23 8.51
N HIS A 294 6.22 0.46 8.20
CA HIS A 294 5.36 -0.52 7.54
C HIS A 294 5.98 -0.98 6.22
N GLU A 295 6.40 -0.07 5.35
CA GLU A 295 6.99 -0.46 4.06
C GLU A 295 8.39 -1.09 4.22
N ILE A 296 9.20 -0.63 5.18
CA ILE A 296 10.48 -1.29 5.53
C ILE A 296 10.23 -2.72 6.04
N ALA A 297 9.20 -2.93 6.86
CA ALA A 297 8.84 -4.25 7.34
C ALA A 297 8.36 -5.13 6.17
N ARG A 298 7.54 -4.58 5.26
CA ARG A 298 7.01 -5.29 4.09
C ARG A 298 8.10 -5.91 3.22
N VAL A 299 9.21 -5.22 3.02
CA VAL A 299 10.36 -5.79 2.27
C VAL A 299 11.14 -6.84 3.07
N LEU A 300 11.16 -6.74 4.41
CA LEU A 300 11.89 -7.67 5.29
C LEU A 300 11.20 -9.04 5.46
N ILE A 301 9.88 -9.10 5.32
CA ILE A 301 9.08 -10.32 5.50
C ILE A 301 8.56 -10.90 4.18
N ARG A 302 9.45 -11.05 3.21
CA ARG A 302 9.19 -11.76 1.94
C ARG A 302 9.65 -13.22 2.03
N TYR A 303 8.68 -14.13 2.10
CA TYR A 303 8.89 -15.57 2.13
C TYR A 303 8.28 -16.23 0.89
N ARG A 304 9.08 -17.02 0.16
CA ARG A 304 8.71 -17.55 -1.16
C ARG A 304 7.41 -18.35 -1.17
N PHE A 305 7.22 -19.22 -0.18
CA PHE A 305 6.10 -20.18 -0.17
C PHE A 305 4.97 -19.82 0.80
N ALA A 306 5.03 -18.65 1.46
CA ALA A 306 4.01 -18.27 2.44
C ALA A 306 2.62 -18.14 1.82
N VAL A 307 2.54 -17.60 0.59
CA VAL A 307 1.28 -17.48 -0.16
C VAL A 307 0.66 -18.87 -0.41
N ASP A 308 1.46 -19.82 -0.88
CA ASP A 308 0.99 -21.17 -1.22
C ASP A 308 0.57 -21.97 0.02
N ARG A 309 1.34 -21.86 1.12
CA ARG A 309 1.06 -22.56 2.36
C ARG A 309 -0.20 -22.05 3.06
N MET A 310 -0.41 -20.74 3.08
CA MET A 310 -1.44 -20.10 3.92
C MET A 310 -2.70 -19.70 3.15
N LYS A 311 -2.62 -19.61 1.81
CA LYS A 311 -3.76 -19.31 0.93
C LYS A 311 -4.52 -18.05 1.36
N GLU A 312 -5.82 -18.15 1.64
CA GLU A 312 -6.67 -17.03 2.06
C GLU A 312 -6.25 -16.38 3.39
N PHE A 313 -5.46 -17.07 4.21
CA PHE A 313 -4.93 -16.51 5.44
C PHE A 313 -3.68 -15.67 5.23
N TYR A 314 -2.93 -15.88 4.14
CA TYR A 314 -1.66 -15.17 3.90
C TYR A 314 -1.78 -13.65 4.07
N PRO A 315 -2.77 -12.96 3.43
CA PRO A 315 -2.86 -11.50 3.54
C PRO A 315 -3.06 -11.03 4.99
N VAL A 316 -3.82 -11.77 5.81
CA VAL A 316 -4.07 -11.44 7.22
C VAL A 316 -2.78 -11.44 8.04
N PHE A 317 -2.00 -12.53 7.91
CA PHE A 317 -0.76 -12.69 8.67
C PHE A 317 0.34 -11.77 8.15
N ASN A 318 0.43 -11.58 6.83
CA ASN A 318 1.37 -10.67 6.22
C ASN A 318 1.16 -9.26 6.77
N ASP A 319 -0.06 -8.71 6.69
CA ASP A 319 -0.32 -7.34 7.14
C ASP A 319 -0.10 -7.17 8.65
N ALA A 320 -0.56 -8.12 9.47
CA ALA A 320 -0.36 -8.07 10.92
C ALA A 320 1.14 -8.14 11.29
N ALA A 321 1.92 -8.97 10.61
CA ALA A 321 3.36 -9.08 10.84
C ALA A 321 4.08 -7.81 10.40
N VAL A 322 3.70 -7.21 9.28
CA VAL A 322 4.28 -5.96 8.77
C VAL A 322 4.07 -4.84 9.80
N GLU A 323 2.84 -4.65 10.27
CA GLU A 323 2.51 -3.61 11.26
C GLU A 323 3.29 -3.83 12.58
N ALA A 324 3.34 -5.06 13.08
CA ALA A 324 4.04 -5.37 14.33
C ALA A 324 5.57 -5.23 14.19
N LEU A 325 6.15 -5.70 13.08
CA LEU A 325 7.58 -5.58 12.81
C LEU A 325 7.99 -4.11 12.63
N GLY A 326 7.14 -3.29 12.02
CA GLY A 326 7.34 -1.84 11.91
C GLY A 326 7.51 -1.16 13.26
N VAL A 327 6.76 -1.58 14.28
CA VAL A 327 6.98 -1.11 15.66
C VAL A 327 8.23 -1.70 16.28
N LYS A 328 8.47 -3.01 16.09
CA LYS A 328 9.63 -3.71 16.68
C LYS A 328 10.96 -3.07 16.24
N MET A 329 11.10 -2.69 14.97
CA MET A 329 12.30 -2.03 14.47
C MET A 329 12.53 -0.63 15.06
N ALA A 330 11.47 0.06 15.50
CA ALA A 330 11.58 1.37 16.14
C ALA A 330 12.39 1.30 17.44
N GLY A 331 12.29 0.20 18.22
CA GLY A 331 13.10 0.03 19.43
C GLY A 331 14.61 -0.08 19.13
N MET A 332 14.97 -0.73 18.03
CA MET A 332 16.36 -0.79 17.58
C MET A 332 16.86 0.58 17.08
N LEU A 333 16.02 1.33 16.37
CA LEU A 333 16.34 2.69 15.93
C LEU A 333 16.52 3.63 17.13
N LEU A 334 15.72 3.47 18.19
CA LEU A 334 15.89 4.20 19.45
C LEU A 334 17.24 3.87 20.11
N LEU A 335 17.63 2.60 20.17
CA LEU A 335 18.92 2.17 20.73
C LEU A 335 20.14 2.67 19.92
N LYS A 336 19.93 3.06 18.67
CA LYS A 336 20.95 3.63 17.77
C LYS A 336 20.90 5.16 17.71
N ASP A 337 20.09 5.79 18.55
CA ASP A 337 19.84 7.24 18.56
C ASP A 337 19.32 7.78 17.21
N ALA A 338 18.74 6.91 16.37
CA ALA A 338 18.20 7.27 15.06
C ALA A 338 16.78 7.87 15.15
N ILE A 339 16.08 7.60 16.25
CA ILE A 339 14.84 8.26 16.65
C ILE A 339 14.89 8.61 18.14
N SER A 340 14.18 9.65 18.55
CA SER A 340 14.05 10.05 19.95
C SER A 340 13.02 9.19 20.72
N GLN A 341 13.11 9.20 22.05
CA GLN A 341 12.09 8.60 22.93
C GLN A 341 10.68 9.14 22.60
N LYS A 342 10.56 10.44 22.31
CA LYS A 342 9.26 11.04 22.00
C LYS A 342 8.71 10.59 20.65
N GLU A 343 9.57 10.39 19.66
CA GLU A 343 9.17 9.77 18.38
C GLU A 343 8.75 8.32 18.58
N MET A 344 9.44 7.54 19.40
CA MET A 344 9.05 6.17 19.74
C MET A 344 7.65 6.10 20.38
N GLU A 345 7.37 6.97 21.36
CA GLU A 345 6.04 7.08 21.96
C GLU A 345 4.98 7.45 20.92
N ALA A 346 5.28 8.42 20.04
CA ALA A 346 4.37 8.83 18.97
C ALA A 346 4.13 7.69 17.97
N ILE A 347 5.14 6.90 17.61
CA ILE A 347 5.02 5.71 16.76
C ILE A 347 4.08 4.69 17.41
N LEU A 348 4.23 4.41 18.70
CA LEU A 348 3.36 3.48 19.42
C LEU A 348 1.90 3.98 19.49
N VAL A 349 1.69 5.28 19.70
CA VAL A 349 0.35 5.88 19.65
C VAL A 349 -0.26 5.76 18.26
N MET A 350 0.50 6.10 17.22
CA MET A 350 0.02 6.07 15.84
C MET A 350 -0.21 4.65 15.34
N PHE A 351 0.61 3.68 15.75
CA PHE A 351 0.36 2.26 15.54
C PHE A 351 -0.99 1.85 16.12
N LEU A 352 -1.28 2.23 17.38
CA LEU A 352 -2.56 1.90 18.00
C LEU A 352 -3.76 2.51 17.27
N ILE A 353 -3.62 3.74 16.77
CA ILE A 353 -4.65 4.40 15.96
C ILE A 353 -4.86 3.65 14.64
N ARG A 354 -3.78 3.25 13.96
CA ARG A 354 -3.84 2.52 12.69
C ARG A 354 -4.54 1.17 12.79
N LEU A 355 -4.58 0.55 13.98
CA LEU A 355 -5.37 -0.67 14.20
C LEU A 355 -6.88 -0.46 13.94
N PHE A 356 -7.35 0.80 13.87
CA PHE A 356 -8.73 1.13 13.51
C PHE A 356 -8.95 1.38 12.02
N ASP A 357 -7.91 1.53 11.19
CA ASP A 357 -8.04 2.01 9.79
C ASP A 357 -9.10 1.24 9.00
N GLY A 358 -9.00 -0.10 8.93
CA GLY A 358 -9.98 -0.92 8.21
C GLY A 358 -11.41 -0.86 8.77
N PHE A 359 -11.58 -0.54 10.06
CA PHE A 359 -12.91 -0.39 10.67
C PHE A 359 -13.58 0.95 10.37
N LEU A 360 -12.79 1.96 10.00
CA LEU A 360 -13.25 3.32 9.68
C LEU A 360 -13.74 3.45 8.24
N GLU A 361 -13.37 2.51 7.38
CA GLU A 361 -13.80 2.47 5.98
C GLU A 361 -15.33 2.29 5.86
N PRO A 362 -15.97 2.89 4.83
CA PRO A 362 -17.39 2.66 4.53
C PRO A 362 -17.69 1.17 4.34
N GLU A 363 -18.89 0.71 4.72
CA GLU A 363 -19.31 -0.70 4.62
C GLU A 363 -19.07 -1.31 3.23
N GLU A 364 -19.33 -0.54 2.17
CA GLU A 364 -19.11 -0.91 0.78
C GLU A 364 -17.65 -1.28 0.48
N LYS A 365 -16.69 -0.65 1.16
CA LYS A 365 -15.25 -0.88 0.98
C LYS A 365 -14.71 -1.95 1.92
N LYS A 366 -15.36 -2.21 3.07
CA LYS A 366 -14.84 -3.12 4.12
C LYS A 366 -14.54 -4.54 3.64
N ILE A 367 -15.23 -5.02 2.60
CA ILE A 367 -14.95 -6.33 1.99
C ILE A 367 -13.49 -6.41 1.53
N GLY A 368 -13.00 -5.38 0.83
CA GLY A 368 -11.61 -5.29 0.37
C GLY A 368 -10.59 -5.10 1.51
N PHE A 369 -11.04 -4.66 2.68
CA PHE A 369 -10.22 -4.48 3.89
C PHE A 369 -10.32 -5.65 4.88
N GLY A 370 -11.02 -6.74 4.54
CA GLY A 370 -11.22 -7.90 5.41
C GLY A 370 -9.92 -8.42 6.04
N PRO A 371 -8.86 -8.68 5.25
CA PRO A 371 -7.59 -9.13 5.81
C PRO A 371 -6.93 -8.14 6.77
N LEU A 372 -6.92 -6.84 6.43
CA LEU A 372 -6.39 -5.78 7.28
C LEU A 372 -7.15 -5.71 8.61
N ILE A 373 -8.48 -5.75 8.57
CA ILE A 373 -9.35 -5.73 9.75
C ILE A 373 -9.01 -6.89 10.69
N LEU A 374 -8.86 -8.10 10.13
CA LEU A 374 -8.54 -9.30 10.90
C LEU A 374 -7.10 -9.24 11.47
N GLY A 375 -6.14 -8.76 10.68
CA GLY A 375 -4.75 -8.60 11.12
C GLY A 375 -4.62 -7.60 12.26
N ASN A 376 -5.25 -6.43 12.12
CA ASN A 376 -5.30 -5.41 13.17
C ASN A 376 -6.02 -5.91 14.43
N THR A 377 -7.02 -6.78 14.26
CA THR A 377 -7.73 -7.41 15.37
C THR A 377 -6.83 -8.35 16.17
N ILE A 378 -5.99 -9.14 15.51
CA ILE A 378 -5.00 -10.00 16.16
C ILE A 378 -4.06 -9.15 17.03
N LEU A 379 -3.56 -8.04 16.50
CA LEU A 379 -2.64 -7.14 17.20
C LEU A 379 -3.33 -6.47 18.41
N MET A 380 -4.55 -5.96 18.23
CA MET A 380 -5.34 -5.36 19.31
C MET A 380 -5.61 -6.36 20.44
N ASN A 381 -6.04 -7.58 20.10
CA ASN A 381 -6.32 -8.63 21.09
C ASN A 381 -5.06 -9.08 21.85
N SER A 382 -3.91 -9.12 21.18
CA SER A 382 -2.61 -9.40 21.82
C SER A 382 -2.22 -8.35 22.86
N LEU A 383 -2.39 -7.07 22.50
CA LEU A 383 -2.13 -5.95 23.41
C LEU A 383 -3.03 -5.98 24.65
N ILE A 384 -4.29 -6.37 24.51
CA ILE A 384 -5.24 -6.46 25.63
C ILE A 384 -4.93 -7.67 26.50
N SER A 385 -4.73 -8.85 25.90
CA SER A 385 -4.47 -10.09 26.64
C SER A 385 -3.14 -10.07 27.40
N SER A 386 -2.13 -9.36 26.89
CA SER A 386 -0.86 -9.10 27.61
C SER A 386 -0.99 -8.05 28.72
N GLY A 387 -2.14 -7.35 28.81
CA GLY A 387 -2.34 -6.23 29.73
C GLY A 387 -1.54 -4.98 29.36
N ALA A 388 -1.01 -4.90 28.13
CA ALA A 388 -0.33 -3.71 27.61
C ALA A 388 -1.31 -2.57 27.31
N LEU A 389 -2.53 -2.92 26.93
CA LEU A 389 -3.65 -2.00 26.76
C LEU A 389 -4.78 -2.29 27.75
N LYS A 390 -5.34 -1.22 28.29
CA LYS A 390 -6.54 -1.28 29.12
C LYS A 390 -7.61 -0.38 28.52
N ILE A 391 -8.74 -1.00 28.20
CA ILE A 391 -9.94 -0.31 27.72
C ILE A 391 -10.80 0.07 28.93
N THR A 392 -11.22 1.33 28.98
CA THR A 392 -12.08 1.89 30.00
C THR A 392 -13.35 2.47 29.37
N ARG A 393 -14.30 2.93 30.20
CA ARG A 393 -15.48 3.64 29.71
C ARG A 393 -15.13 4.93 28.95
N GLU A 394 -14.01 5.56 29.27
CA GLU A 394 -13.53 6.80 28.65
C GLU A 394 -12.63 6.56 27.42
N GLY A 395 -12.48 5.30 26.99
CA GLY A 395 -11.59 4.90 25.91
C GLY A 395 -10.34 4.16 26.41
N ILE A 396 -9.27 4.22 25.64
CA ILE A 396 -7.98 3.60 25.98
C ILE A 396 -7.29 4.46 27.04
N SER A 397 -7.08 3.88 28.23
CA SER A 397 -6.34 4.52 29.32
C SER A 397 -4.84 4.43 29.10
N TRP A 398 -4.08 5.34 29.73
CA TRP A 398 -2.63 5.53 29.61
C TRP A 398 -1.87 4.23 29.22
N PRO A 399 -1.51 4.07 27.93
CA PRO A 399 -0.77 2.89 27.50
C PRO A 399 0.58 2.84 28.18
N ASN A 400 0.93 1.68 28.74
CA ASN A 400 2.28 1.45 29.24
C ASN A 400 3.17 1.19 28.02
N PHE A 401 3.88 2.21 27.53
CA PHE A 401 4.70 2.14 26.31
C PHE A 401 5.71 0.99 26.33
N THR A 402 6.33 0.71 27.48
CA THR A 402 7.25 -0.42 27.63
C THR A 402 6.53 -1.76 27.44
N LYS A 403 5.38 -1.97 28.10
CA LYS A 403 4.58 -3.19 27.94
C LYS A 403 4.03 -3.32 26.52
N MET A 404 3.58 -2.22 25.92
CA MET A 404 3.14 -2.19 24.52
C MET A 404 4.27 -2.63 23.60
N PHE A 405 5.44 -2.02 23.70
CA PHE A 405 6.58 -2.38 22.85
C PHE A 405 6.97 -3.85 23.00
N ILE A 406 7.00 -4.38 24.23
CA ILE A 406 7.28 -5.79 24.49
C ILE A 406 6.20 -6.69 23.87
N ALA A 407 4.93 -6.37 24.08
CA ALA A 407 3.81 -7.15 23.54
C ALA A 407 3.81 -7.16 22.01
N VAL A 408 4.04 -6.01 21.37
CA VAL A 408 4.14 -5.90 19.91
C VAL A 408 5.35 -6.66 19.37
N SER A 409 6.50 -6.56 20.05
CA SER A 409 7.71 -7.29 19.65
C SER A 409 7.52 -8.79 19.71
N ASN A 410 6.88 -9.30 20.77
CA ASN A 410 6.61 -10.73 20.93
C ASN A 410 5.64 -11.26 19.87
N ILE A 411 4.59 -10.50 19.54
CA ILE A 411 3.67 -10.92 18.49
C ILE A 411 4.29 -10.78 17.09
N ALA A 412 5.17 -9.81 16.86
CA ALA A 412 5.94 -9.73 15.62
C ALA A 412 6.76 -11.02 15.41
N ASP A 413 7.46 -11.50 16.43
CA ASP A 413 8.21 -12.78 16.37
C ASP A 413 7.29 -13.99 16.10
N THR A 414 6.12 -14.00 16.73
CA THR A 414 5.14 -15.09 16.54
C THR A 414 4.60 -15.12 15.11
N LEU A 415 4.21 -13.96 14.58
CA LEU A 415 3.64 -13.85 13.24
C LEU A 415 4.71 -14.09 12.16
N GLU A 416 5.94 -13.58 12.36
CA GLU A 416 7.05 -13.84 11.46
C GLU A 416 7.38 -15.34 11.40
N LYS A 417 7.35 -16.05 12.54
CA LYS A 417 7.51 -17.51 12.56
C LYS A 417 6.42 -18.22 11.75
N ILE A 418 5.15 -17.83 11.91
CA ILE A 418 4.04 -18.42 11.14
C ILE A 418 4.21 -18.15 9.64
N LEU A 419 4.61 -16.94 9.25
CA LEU A 419 4.91 -16.62 7.86
C LEU A 419 6.07 -17.47 7.31
N ALA A 420 7.09 -17.69 8.13
CA ALA A 420 8.30 -18.40 7.71
C ALA A 420 8.09 -19.90 7.48
N GLU A 421 7.34 -20.58 8.37
CA GLU A 421 7.25 -22.05 8.37
C GLU A 421 5.85 -22.61 8.65
N GLY A 422 4.87 -21.74 8.95
CA GLY A 422 3.53 -22.16 9.33
C GLY A 422 2.77 -22.88 8.21
N THR A 423 1.98 -23.88 8.59
CA THR A 423 1.05 -24.58 7.70
C THR A 423 -0.30 -23.86 7.62
N TYR A 424 -1.12 -24.24 6.64
CA TYR A 424 -2.52 -23.80 6.57
C TYR A 424 -3.28 -24.04 7.89
N LYS A 425 -3.04 -25.19 8.53
CA LYS A 425 -3.68 -25.56 9.79
C LYS A 425 -3.24 -24.65 10.93
N ASP A 426 -1.95 -24.34 11.02
CA ASP A 426 -1.43 -23.42 12.04
C ASP A 426 -2.06 -22.03 11.90
N ALA A 427 -2.18 -21.54 10.66
CA ALA A 427 -2.82 -20.28 10.35
C ALA A 427 -4.31 -20.29 10.76
N GLN A 428 -5.04 -21.34 10.40
CA GLN A 428 -6.46 -21.51 10.74
C GLN A 428 -6.69 -21.57 12.26
N ASP A 429 -5.92 -22.38 12.97
CA ASP A 429 -6.05 -22.55 14.42
C ASP A 429 -5.73 -21.24 15.15
N TYR A 430 -4.71 -20.50 14.69
CA TYR A 430 -4.38 -19.18 15.23
C TYR A 430 -5.49 -18.15 14.97
N MET A 431 -6.05 -18.12 13.75
CA MET A 431 -7.18 -17.25 13.40
C MET A 431 -8.39 -17.50 14.28
N ASN A 432 -8.79 -18.75 14.47
CA ASN A 432 -9.93 -19.12 15.31
C ASN A 432 -9.81 -18.62 16.75
N LYS A 433 -8.58 -18.53 17.26
CA LYS A 433 -8.30 -18.11 18.63
C LYS A 433 -8.16 -16.59 18.79
N HIS A 434 -7.64 -15.88 17.78
CA HIS A 434 -7.14 -14.51 17.95
C HIS A 434 -7.87 -13.44 17.13
N SER A 435 -8.74 -13.80 16.18
CA SER A 435 -9.34 -12.86 15.21
C SER A 435 -10.72 -12.28 15.61
N SER A 436 -11.15 -12.44 16.87
CA SER A 436 -12.43 -11.91 17.33
C SER A 436 -12.48 -10.38 17.32
N THR A 437 -13.37 -9.81 16.51
CA THR A 437 -13.55 -8.35 16.35
C THR A 437 -14.38 -7.70 17.46
N ALA A 438 -14.78 -8.47 18.49
CA ALA A 438 -15.67 -8.03 19.55
C ALA A 438 -15.18 -6.76 20.28
N VAL A 439 -13.86 -6.61 20.41
CA VAL A 439 -13.24 -5.44 21.05
C VAL A 439 -13.60 -4.11 20.37
N PHE A 440 -13.69 -4.09 19.04
CA PHE A 440 -13.97 -2.86 18.30
C PHE A 440 -15.39 -2.34 18.52
N LYS A 441 -16.34 -3.20 18.94
CA LYS A 441 -17.71 -2.80 19.28
C LYS A 441 -17.76 -1.75 20.37
N HIS A 442 -16.80 -1.75 21.30
CA HIS A 442 -16.67 -0.75 22.35
C HIS A 442 -16.44 0.67 21.81
N PHE A 443 -15.77 0.79 20.66
CA PHE A 443 -15.37 2.07 20.08
C PHE A 443 -16.36 2.59 19.02
N ILE A 444 -17.28 1.76 18.52
CA ILE A 444 -18.28 2.15 17.50
C ILE A 444 -18.99 3.46 17.87
N PRO A 445 -19.50 3.67 19.10
CA PRO A 445 -20.21 4.91 19.44
C PRO A 445 -19.34 6.17 19.24
N SER A 446 -18.06 6.10 19.60
CA SER A 446 -17.11 7.22 19.49
C SER A 446 -16.63 7.45 18.05
N LEU A 447 -16.65 6.42 17.21
CA LEU A 447 -16.11 6.47 15.84
C LEU A 447 -17.19 6.71 14.77
N LYS A 448 -18.47 6.46 15.07
CA LYS A 448 -19.59 6.51 14.10
C LYS A 448 -19.76 7.87 13.39
N THR A 449 -19.26 8.95 13.98
CA THR A 449 -19.38 10.31 13.42
C THR A 449 -18.13 10.76 12.65
N LEU A 450 -17.03 10.00 12.74
CA LEU A 450 -15.82 10.31 11.99
C LEU A 450 -16.02 9.93 10.53
N ARG A 451 -15.64 10.85 9.63
CA ARG A 451 -15.57 10.59 8.20
C ARG A 451 -14.10 10.62 7.80
N CYS A 452 -13.53 9.43 7.74
CA CYS A 452 -12.42 9.12 6.86
C CYS A 452 -13.04 8.84 5.47
#